data_AF-A0A0F8ZYB3-F1
#
_entry.id   AF-A0A0F8ZYB3-F1
#
_cell.length_a   1.000
_cell.length_b   1.000
_cell.length_c   1.000
_cell.angle_alpha   90.00
_cell.angle_beta   90.00
_cell.angle_gamma   90.00
#
_symmetry.space_group_name_H-M   'P 1'
#
loop_
_entity.id
_entity.type
_entity.pdbx_description
1 polymer ?
#
loop_
_entity_poly.entity_id
_entity_poly.type
_entity_poly.pdbx_seq_one_letter_code
_entity_poly.pdbx_strand_id
1 'polypeptide(L)'
;MFNLMVICGGMKTGKTKLGKLTAFLSGAVLADDCEDPNGVLMAHMAASTGPLVMIVMEPKDKEDWPVPLGHSMIQAAADIIIRMPHMTIVKDRYDVF
;
A
#
# COMPACT_ATOMS: atom_id res chain seq x y z
N MET A 1 7.00 -14.30 -9.58
CA MET A 1 5.84 -13.38 -9.74
C MET A 1 5.30 -13.14 -8.34
N PHE A 2 4.87 -11.92 -7.98
CA PHE A 2 4.26 -11.66 -6.68
C PHE A 2 2.80 -12.15 -6.67
N ASN A 3 2.28 -12.51 -5.51
CA ASN A 3 0.87 -12.79 -5.28
C ASN A 3 0.15 -11.56 -4.73
N LEU A 4 0.77 -10.86 -3.78
CA LEU A 4 0.24 -9.66 -3.17
C LEU A 4 1.29 -8.55 -3.05
N MET A 5 0.95 -7.39 -3.61
CA MET A 5 1.69 -6.14 -3.41
C MET A 5 0.82 -5.14 -2.67
N VAL A 6 1.39 -4.50 -1.65
CA VAL A 6 0.71 -3.47 -0.87
C VAL A 6 1.43 -2.14 -1.04
N ILE A 7 0.69 -1.11 -1.40
CA ILE A 7 1.19 0.26 -1.51
C ILE A 7 0.50 1.10 -0.45
N CYS A 8 1.26 1.54 0.55
CA CYS A 8 0.74 2.27 1.69
C CYS A 8 1.31 3.68 1.77
N GLY A 9 0.54 4.60 2.35
CA GLY A 9 0.99 5.95 2.64
C GLY A 9 -0.14 6.90 3.02
N GLY A 10 0.23 8.07 3.55
CA GLY A 10 -0.72 9.13 3.89
C GLY A 10 -1.49 9.72 2.69
N MET A 11 -2.34 10.71 2.95
CA MET A 11 -3.03 11.45 1.89
C MET A 11 -2.03 12.16 0.96
N LYS A 12 -2.37 12.25 -0.34
CA LYS A 12 -1.61 12.98 -1.37
C LYS A 12 -0.14 12.55 -1.55
N THR A 13 0.20 11.29 -1.26
CA THR A 13 1.57 10.75 -1.46
C THR A 13 1.80 10.15 -2.85
N GLY A 14 0.79 10.14 -3.74
CA GLY A 14 0.89 9.52 -5.06
C GLY A 14 0.66 8.00 -5.08
N LYS A 15 0.37 7.37 -3.93
CA LYS A 15 0.12 5.91 -3.81
C LYS A 15 -0.90 5.36 -4.81
N THR A 16 -1.98 6.10 -5.08
CA THR A 16 -3.02 5.68 -6.03
C THR A 16 -2.54 5.66 -7.48
N LYS A 17 -1.71 6.64 -7.87
CA LYS A 17 -1.13 6.67 -9.22
C LYS A 17 -0.15 5.51 -9.40
N LEU A 18 0.70 5.27 -8.40
CA LEU A 18 1.64 4.15 -8.43
C LEU A 18 0.90 2.81 -8.48
N GLY A 19 -0.11 2.59 -7.64
CA GLY A 19 -0.87 1.34 -7.63
C GLY A 19 -1.59 1.06 -8.95
N LYS A 20 -2.21 2.07 -9.56
CA LYS A 20 -2.83 1.94 -10.88
C LYS A 20 -1.82 1.58 -11.97
N LEU A 21 -0.67 2.25 -11.99
CA LEU A 21 0.39 1.95 -12.94
C LEU A 21 0.94 0.53 -12.75
N THR A 22 1.23 0.13 -11.51
CA THR A 22 1.77 -1.19 -11.22
C THR A 22 0.77 -2.29 -11.57
N ALA A 23 -0.51 -2.12 -11.23
CA ALA A 23 -1.56 -3.08 -11.60
C ALA A 23 -1.65 -3.24 -13.13
N PHE A 24 -1.64 -2.12 -13.86
CA PHE A 24 -1.65 -2.14 -15.32
C PHE A 24 -0.43 -2.87 -15.93
N LEU A 25 0.78 -2.55 -15.47
CA LEU A 25 2.02 -3.15 -16.01
C LEU A 25 2.16 -4.63 -15.67
N SER A 26 1.64 -5.06 -14.52
CA SER A 26 1.75 -6.44 -14.05
C SER A 26 0.55 -7.33 -14.41
N GLY A 27 -0.51 -6.74 -14.97
CA GLY A 27 -1.79 -7.45 -15.18
C GLY A 27 -2.47 -7.86 -13.87
N ALA A 28 -2.13 -7.20 -12.77
CA ALA A 28 -2.67 -7.50 -11.45
C ALA A 28 -4.05 -6.86 -11.23
N VAL A 29 -4.86 -7.52 -10.41
CA VAL A 29 -6.11 -6.96 -9.90
C VAL A 29 -5.78 -5.80 -8.98
N LEU A 30 -6.52 -4.70 -9.10
CA LEU A 30 -6.33 -3.51 -8.27
C LEU A 30 -7.44 -3.43 -7.21
N ALA A 31 -7.05 -3.34 -5.95
CA ALA A 31 -7.90 -2.92 -4.84
C ALA A 31 -7.49 -1.51 -4.41
N ASP A 32 -8.26 -0.50 -4.83
CA ASP A 32 -8.08 0.91 -4.49
C ASP A 32 -9.15 1.33 -3.47
N ASP A 33 -8.76 2.13 -2.49
CA ASP A 33 -9.65 2.81 -1.52
C ASP A 33 -10.74 1.93 -0.88
N CYS A 34 -10.38 0.71 -0.46
CA CYS A 34 -11.31 -0.20 0.19
C CYS A 34 -11.50 0.15 1.67
N GLU A 35 -12.75 0.31 2.10
CA GLU A 35 -13.11 0.53 3.51
C GLU A 35 -12.71 -0.65 4.41
N ASP A 36 -12.70 -1.87 3.87
CA ASP A 36 -12.21 -3.08 4.53
C ASP A 36 -11.09 -3.80 3.74
N PRO A 37 -9.83 -3.38 3.92
CA PRO A 37 -8.67 -4.01 3.27
C PRO A 37 -8.46 -5.48 3.70
N ASN A 38 -8.87 -5.87 4.91
CA ASN A 38 -8.72 -7.24 5.40
C ASN A 38 -9.75 -8.17 4.75
N GLY A 39 -10.99 -7.70 4.52
CA GLY A 39 -12.00 -8.43 3.76
C GLY A 39 -11.57 -8.69 2.31
N VAL A 40 -10.95 -7.71 1.66
CA VAL A 40 -10.39 -7.87 0.31
C VAL A 40 -9.25 -8.88 0.30
N LEU A 41 -8.35 -8.82 1.28
CA LEU A 41 -7.29 -9.81 1.43
C LEU A 41 -7.86 -11.22 1.60
N MET A 42 -8.87 -11.37 2.46
CA MET A 42 -9.52 -12.66 2.72
C MET A 42 -10.20 -13.22 1.47
N ALA A 43 -10.88 -12.38 0.70
CA ALA A 43 -11.48 -12.77 -0.58
C ALA A 43 -10.41 -13.23 -1.58
N HIS A 44 -9.28 -12.52 -1.65
CA HIS A 44 -8.14 -12.89 -2.49
C HIS A 44 -7.49 -14.22 -2.07
N MET A 45 -7.31 -14.43 -0.77
CA MET A 45 -6.77 -15.68 -0.24
C MET A 45 -7.71 -16.87 -0.43
N ALA A 46 -9.03 -16.64 -0.36
CA ALA A 46 -10.03 -17.68 -0.56
C ALA A 46 -10.20 -18.07 -2.03
N ALA A 47 -10.10 -17.10 -2.95
CA ALA A 47 -10.26 -17.31 -4.39
C ALA A 47 -9.39 -16.33 -5.18
N SER A 48 -8.11 -16.69 -5.36
CA SER A 48 -7.15 -15.87 -6.10
C SER A 48 -7.47 -15.88 -7.59
N THR A 49 -7.80 -14.72 -8.14
CA THR A 49 -8.06 -14.50 -9.58
C THR A 49 -6.82 -14.04 -10.35
N GLY A 50 -5.70 -13.79 -9.66
CA GLY A 50 -4.44 -13.30 -10.23
C GLY A 50 -3.63 -12.53 -9.18
N PRO A 51 -2.46 -11.97 -9.52
CA PRO A 51 -1.73 -11.11 -8.59
C PRO A 51 -2.59 -9.92 -8.15
N LEU A 52 -2.46 -9.51 -6.89
CA LEU A 52 -3.24 -8.41 -6.30
C LEU A 52 -2.32 -7.24 -5.95
N VAL A 53 -2.71 -6.03 -6.36
CA VAL A 53 -2.13 -4.77 -5.90
C VAL A 53 -3.17 -4.08 -5.01
N MET A 54 -2.82 -3.86 -3.74
CA MET A 54 -3.69 -3.24 -2.76
C MET A 54 -3.13 -1.87 -2.36
N ILE A 55 -3.97 -0.83 -2.43
CA ILE A 55 -3.61 0.51 -1.97
C ILE A 55 -4.23 0.72 -0.60
N VAL A 56 -3.40 1.03 0.41
CA VAL A 56 -3.83 1.18 1.79
C VAL A 56 -3.50 2.59 2.28
N MET A 57 -4.45 3.23 2.97
CA MET A 57 -4.19 4.53 3.60
C MET A 57 -3.58 4.32 4.99
N GLU A 58 -2.49 5.03 5.29
CA GLU A 58 -1.96 5.07 6.64
C GLU A 58 -2.85 5.99 7.52
N PRO A 59 -3.20 5.57 8.75
CA PRO A 59 -3.98 6.42 9.66
C PRO A 59 -3.26 7.72 9.98
N LYS A 60 -4.01 8.83 10.09
CA LYS A 60 -3.47 10.18 10.29
C LYS A 60 -2.79 10.42 11.64
N ASP A 61 -3.04 9.59 12.64
CA ASP A 61 -2.81 9.96 14.05
C ASP A 61 -1.53 9.40 14.69
N LYS A 62 -0.48 9.07 13.95
CA LYS A 62 0.75 8.52 14.55
C LYS A 62 2.04 9.10 13.96
N GLU A 63 2.50 10.19 14.56
CA GLU A 63 3.93 10.59 14.54
C GLU A 63 4.82 9.55 15.24
N ASP A 64 4.25 8.74 16.12
CA ASP A 64 4.86 7.54 16.69
C ASP A 64 4.09 6.29 16.24
N TRP A 65 4.52 5.67 15.14
CA TRP A 65 4.19 4.27 14.88
C TRP A 65 5.39 3.37 15.21
N PRO A 66 5.71 3.10 16.51
CA PRO A 66 6.69 2.10 16.88
C PRO A 66 6.05 0.71 17.00
N VAL A 67 4.88 0.48 16.40
CA VAL A 67 4.37 -0.89 16.29
C VAL A 67 5.08 -1.52 15.11
N PRO A 68 5.92 -2.54 15.32
CA PRO A 68 6.53 -3.24 14.20
C PRO A 68 5.40 -3.70 13.29
N LEU A 69 5.66 -3.58 12.00
CA LEU A 69 4.87 -3.99 10.83
C LEU A 69 4.43 -5.48 10.81
N GLY A 70 4.38 -6.15 11.97
CA GLY A 70 4.04 -7.55 12.13
C GLY A 70 2.60 -7.82 12.58
N HIS A 71 1.75 -6.79 12.74
CA HIS A 71 0.41 -6.98 13.32
C HIS A 71 -0.78 -6.74 12.38
N SER A 72 -0.57 -6.23 11.15
CA SER A 72 -1.63 -6.27 10.14
C SER A 72 -1.49 -7.54 9.30
N MET A 73 -2.58 -8.28 9.19
CA MET A 73 -2.67 -9.50 8.37
C MET A 73 -2.20 -9.25 6.92
N ILE A 74 -2.43 -8.05 6.42
CA ILE A 74 -1.97 -7.56 5.11
C ILE A 74 -0.45 -7.54 4.99
N GLN A 75 0.28 -7.15 6.04
CA GLN A 75 1.75 -7.12 5.99
C GLN A 75 2.36 -8.51 6.11
N ALA A 76 1.73 -9.40 6.89
CA ALA A 76 2.15 -10.80 6.98
C ALA A 76 1.90 -11.57 5.67
N ALA A 77 0.87 -11.19 4.91
CA ALA A 77 0.51 -11.85 3.65
C ALA A 77 1.13 -11.21 2.40
N ALA A 78 1.67 -9.99 2.48
CA ALA A 78 2.22 -9.27 1.34
C ALA A 78 3.62 -9.76 0.97
N ASP A 79 3.83 -10.05 -0.30
CA ASP A 79 5.16 -10.36 -0.83
C ASP A 79 5.99 -9.08 -0.96
N ILE A 80 5.34 -7.97 -1.32
CA ILE A 80 5.98 -6.68 -1.56
C ILE A 80 5.17 -5.60 -0.85
N ILE A 81 5.86 -4.79 -0.05
CA ILE A 81 5.28 -3.62 0.60
C ILE A 81 6.05 -2.39 0.14
N ILE A 82 5.35 -1.44 -0.49
CA ILE A 82 5.88 -0.13 -0.88
C ILE A 82 5.26 0.91 0.05
N ARG A 83 6.11 1.56 0.85
CA ARG A 83 5.74 2.70 1.69
C ARG A 83 6.03 3.99 0.96
N MET A 84 4.99 4.77 0.71
CA MET A 84 5.10 6.08 0.07
C MET A 84 5.48 7.14 1.12
N PRO A 85 6.58 7.87 0.93
CA PRO A 85 6.97 8.92 1.86
C PRO A 85 5.93 10.05 1.85
N HIS A 86 5.74 10.70 3.00
CA HIS A 86 5.00 11.95 3.04
C HIS A 86 5.73 13.00 2.22
N MET A 87 5.05 13.58 1.23
CA MET A 87 5.64 14.59 0.34
C MET A 87 6.09 15.86 1.07
N THR A 88 5.58 16.13 2.27
CA THR A 88 6.06 17.20 3.14
C THR A 88 7.55 17.04 3.46
N ILE A 89 8.02 15.81 3.68
CA ILE A 89 9.42 15.49 4.01
C ILE A 89 10.33 15.67 2.79
N VAL A 90 9.78 15.61 1.57
CA VAL A 90 10.56 15.76 0.33
C VAL A 90 10.91 17.22 0.07
N LYS A 91 10.05 18.19 0.44
CA LYS A 91 10.37 19.62 0.29
C LYS A 91 11.61 20.01 1.10
N ASP A 92 11.69 19.59 2.36
CA ASP A 92 12.82 19.95 3.24
C ASP A 92 14.18 19.39 2.77
N ARG A 93 14.21 18.39 1.90
CA ARG A 93 15.47 17.86 1.33
C ARG A 93 16.01 18.65 0.16
N TYR A 94 15.18 19.48 -0.47
CA TYR A 94 15.56 20.28 -1.64
C TYR A 94 15.62 21.79 -1.37
N ASP A 95 15.19 22.26 -0.19
CA ASP A 95 15.29 23.66 0.24
C ASP A 95 16.69 24.04 0.81
N VAL A 96 17.74 23.24 0.54
CA VAL A 96 19.14 23.54 0.92
C VAL A 96 19.97 24.04 -0.28
N PHE A 97 19.35 24.74 -1.23
CA PHE A 97 20.06 25.41 -2.32
C PHE A 97 19.66 26.88 -2.44
#